data_AF-E4Q635-F1
#
_entry.id   AF-E4Q635-F1
#
_cell.length_a   1.000
_cell.length_b   1.000
_cell.length_c   1.000
_cell.angle_alpha   90.00
_cell.angle_beta   90.00
_cell.angle_gamma   90.00
#
_symmetry.space_group_name_H-M   'P 1'
#
loop_
_entity.id
_entity.type
_entity.pdbx_description
1 polymer ?
#
loop_
_entity_poly.entity_id
_entity_poly.type
_entity_poly.pdbx_seq_one_letter_code
_entity_poly.pdbx_strand_id
1 'polypeptide(L)'
;MLTIMIEDTDYTDRYKVGSLRITKDNKYNANCSFVLYVYAVGQIVADVGKQVDIWIDGYKKFYGVIRSLTWELLYKDDNTKLIELTIEATDMKVVCNRRTVSVSLNETTAGGYVTSLVNNYLMTEGITAGTIQTGAQINEADYICKPIGEIIEDLAQKSGYVWGIDENGQLHFLKEPPITSLNPVVLTENGDIKIYDVKLTRKVEDYANKVFVKYADDSVAVVQDDYEIQTRQAIEGGSGVYGYVIERDDIETQTDAETLANTILQQKKILPEELQLTVHDARFDVNKSIYVNLSTFNLQGTFLITECNIADNMGIFEHELTLQRISYYKKKKTDIDVFNDIAKMAKEGATQATGKPISVESNRALTDFGAIERLDQDVNGIFTKVIYYRHDGTKFMESVLSGGTSPQYTTRTETYYAADGTTVVETRTYQQYYNSNGEWIKEVPIA
;
A
#
# COMPACT_ATOMS: atom_id res chain seq x y z
N MET A 1 6.71 8.51 -25.03
CA MET A 1 6.68 7.49 -26.09
C MET A 1 5.68 6.42 -25.71
N LEU A 2 4.70 6.18 -26.58
CA LEU A 2 3.71 5.10 -26.43
C LEU A 2 4.24 3.84 -27.10
N THR A 3 3.95 2.68 -26.53
CA THR A 3 4.08 1.38 -27.21
C THR A 3 2.83 0.55 -26.96
N ILE A 4 2.25 -0.01 -28.03
CA ILE A 4 1.10 -0.91 -27.98
C ILE A 4 1.53 -2.27 -28.50
N MET A 5 1.56 -3.27 -27.63
CA MET A 5 1.79 -4.65 -28.01
C MET A 5 0.49 -5.44 -27.92
N ILE A 6 0.17 -6.21 -28.95
CA ILE A 6 -0.89 -7.21 -28.91
C ILE A 6 -0.23 -8.55 -29.15
N GLU A 7 -0.25 -9.42 -28.14
CA GLU A 7 0.68 -10.54 -28.01
C GLU A 7 2.13 -10.04 -28.18
N ASP A 8 2.87 -10.61 -29.13
CA ASP A 8 4.26 -10.23 -29.43
C ASP A 8 4.39 -9.26 -30.63
N THR A 9 3.28 -8.68 -31.11
CA THR A 9 3.28 -7.77 -32.28
C THR A 9 3.10 -6.32 -31.85
N ASP A 10 3.97 -5.44 -32.34
CA ASP A 10 3.90 -3.99 -32.11
C ASP A 10 2.88 -3.33 -33.07
N TYR A 11 1.92 -2.61 -32.49
CA TYR A 11 0.84 -1.89 -33.16
C TYR A 11 0.94 -0.37 -33.01
N THR A 12 2.05 0.14 -32.47
CA THR A 12 2.23 1.57 -32.15
C THR A 12 2.01 2.47 -33.35
N ASP A 13 2.56 2.12 -34.52
CA ASP A 13 2.42 2.93 -35.75
C ASP A 13 0.98 2.95 -36.32
N ARG A 14 0.11 2.09 -35.80
CA ARG A 14 -1.29 2.00 -36.20
C ARG A 14 -2.22 2.74 -35.24
N TYR A 15 -1.70 3.26 -34.14
CA TYR A 15 -2.49 3.90 -33.11
C TYR A 15 -3.12 5.22 -33.58
N LYS A 16 -4.41 5.40 -33.27
CA LYS A 16 -5.11 6.68 -33.43
C LYS A 16 -4.84 7.56 -32.22
N VAL A 17 -4.00 8.58 -32.40
CA VAL A 17 -3.70 9.59 -31.36
C VAL A 17 -4.99 10.19 -30.77
N GLY A 18 -5.01 10.31 -29.45
CA GLY A 18 -6.15 10.81 -28.67
C GLY A 18 -7.18 9.75 -28.27
N SER A 19 -7.02 8.49 -28.69
CA SER A 19 -8.03 7.45 -28.45
C SER A 19 -7.81 6.62 -27.19
N LEU A 20 -6.59 6.57 -26.63
CA LEU A 20 -6.27 5.74 -25.47
C LEU A 20 -6.96 6.25 -24.21
N ARG A 21 -7.64 5.36 -23.51
CA ARG A 21 -8.17 5.53 -22.15
C ARG A 21 -7.79 4.31 -21.32
N ILE A 22 -7.22 4.51 -20.14
CA ILE A 22 -6.94 3.45 -19.17
C ILE A 22 -7.55 3.89 -17.85
N THR A 23 -8.26 3.00 -17.16
CA THR A 23 -8.68 3.21 -15.77
C THR A 23 -8.09 2.10 -14.90
N LYS A 24 -7.56 2.48 -13.73
CA LYS A 24 -6.94 1.55 -12.78
C LYS A 24 -7.36 1.91 -11.36
N ASP A 25 -7.58 0.89 -10.53
CA ASP A 25 -7.70 1.07 -9.09
C ASP A 25 -6.61 0.29 -8.33
N ASN A 26 -6.50 0.58 -7.04
CA ASN A 26 -5.60 -0.10 -6.13
C ASN A 26 -5.97 -1.58 -5.88
N LYS A 27 -7.11 -2.08 -6.37
CA LYS A 27 -7.56 -3.47 -6.20
C LYS A 27 -7.29 -4.32 -7.44
N TYR A 28 -6.31 -3.92 -8.25
CA TYR A 28 -5.92 -4.60 -9.48
C TYR A 28 -7.03 -4.66 -10.53
N ASN A 29 -8.07 -3.83 -10.43
CA ASN A 29 -9.00 -3.67 -11.54
C ASN A 29 -8.38 -2.72 -12.57
N ALA A 30 -8.42 -3.10 -13.83
CA ALA A 30 -8.01 -2.22 -14.91
C ALA A 30 -8.86 -2.42 -16.17
N ASN A 31 -9.16 -1.32 -16.85
CA ASN A 31 -9.76 -1.35 -18.18
C ASN A 31 -8.97 -0.45 -19.11
N CYS A 32 -8.96 -0.79 -20.39
CA CYS A 32 -8.26 -0.05 -21.42
C CYS A 32 -9.14 0.01 -22.68
N SER A 33 -9.19 1.15 -23.33
CA SER A 33 -9.74 1.27 -24.68
C SER A 33 -8.85 2.14 -25.55
N PHE A 34 -8.75 1.80 -26.82
CA PHE A 34 -7.98 2.55 -27.81
C PHE A 34 -8.43 2.17 -29.22
N VAL A 35 -7.97 2.94 -30.20
CA VAL A 35 -8.31 2.74 -31.60
C VAL A 35 -7.05 2.54 -32.44
N LEU A 36 -7.10 1.59 -33.36
CA LEU A 36 -6.07 1.35 -34.37
C LEU A 36 -6.64 1.59 -35.79
N TYR A 37 -5.79 2.09 -36.68
CA TYR A 37 -6.03 2.14 -38.11
C TYR A 37 -5.27 1.01 -38.81
N VAL A 38 -5.98 0.18 -39.58
CA VAL A 38 -5.34 -0.88 -40.35
C VAL A 38 -5.74 -0.82 -41.81
N TYR A 39 -4.74 -0.98 -42.67
CA TYR A 39 -4.93 -1.21 -44.10
C TYR A 39 -5.14 -2.71 -44.34
N ALA A 40 -6.17 -3.10 -45.08
CA ALA A 40 -6.57 -4.51 -45.28
C ALA A 40 -5.57 -5.37 -46.09
N VAL A 41 -4.35 -4.90 -46.32
CA VAL A 41 -3.25 -5.64 -46.94
C VAL A 41 -2.36 -6.21 -45.81
N GLY A 42 -2.81 -7.30 -45.18
CA GLY A 42 -2.03 -8.01 -44.16
C GLY A 42 -2.88 -8.78 -43.14
N GLN A 43 -2.27 -9.75 -42.44
CA GLN A 43 -2.90 -10.41 -41.30
C GLN A 43 -2.96 -9.44 -40.11
N ILE A 44 -4.17 -9.21 -39.61
CA ILE A 44 -4.40 -8.57 -38.32
C ILE A 44 -4.41 -9.69 -37.28
N VAL A 45 -3.45 -9.65 -36.35
CA VAL A 45 -3.31 -10.64 -35.27
C VAL A 45 -4.15 -10.25 -34.04
N ALA A 46 -4.65 -9.01 -33.99
CA ALA A 46 -5.57 -8.55 -32.95
C ALA A 46 -6.92 -9.25 -33.07
N ASP A 47 -7.33 -9.94 -32.00
CA ASP A 47 -8.62 -10.61 -31.88
C ASP A 47 -9.05 -10.66 -30.41
N VAL A 48 -10.34 -10.92 -30.16
CA VAL A 48 -10.87 -11.08 -28.81
C VAL A 48 -10.15 -12.23 -28.09
N GLY A 49 -9.77 -11.99 -26.84
CA GLY A 49 -9.03 -12.92 -26.00
C GLY A 49 -7.51 -12.85 -26.11
N LYS A 50 -6.97 -12.04 -27.05
CA LYS A 50 -5.53 -11.77 -27.15
C LYS A 50 -5.04 -10.85 -26.04
N GLN A 51 -3.79 -11.05 -25.61
CA GLN A 51 -3.14 -10.21 -24.60
C GLN A 51 -2.80 -8.84 -25.18
N VAL A 52 -2.86 -7.80 -24.34
CA VAL A 52 -2.50 -6.42 -24.68
C VAL A 52 -1.61 -5.84 -23.59
N ASP A 53 -0.50 -5.26 -24.01
CA ASP A 53 0.40 -4.48 -23.16
C ASP A 53 0.47 -3.04 -23.69
N ILE A 54 0.23 -2.07 -22.81
CA ILE A 54 0.39 -0.64 -23.13
C ILE A 54 1.52 -0.08 -22.30
N TRP A 55 2.49 0.55 -22.95
CA TRP A 55 3.61 1.22 -22.32
C TRP A 55 3.60 2.71 -22.61
N ILE A 56 3.85 3.53 -21.60
CA ILE A 56 3.99 4.98 -21.73
C ILE A 56 5.31 5.38 -21.08
N ASP A 57 6.19 5.98 -21.87
CA ASP A 57 7.54 6.42 -21.44
C ASP A 57 8.35 5.32 -20.76
N GLY A 58 8.21 4.08 -21.24
CA GLY A 58 8.90 2.91 -20.70
C GLY A 58 8.24 2.28 -19.46
N TYR A 59 7.13 2.82 -18.98
CA TYR A 59 6.34 2.23 -17.89
C TYR A 59 5.16 1.44 -18.46
N LYS A 60 5.03 0.17 -18.08
CA LYS A 60 3.87 -0.65 -18.43
C LYS A 60 2.65 -0.13 -17.68
N LYS A 61 1.70 0.48 -18.40
CA LYS A 61 0.48 1.07 -17.85
C LYS A 61 -0.69 0.13 -17.84
N PHE A 62 -0.75 -0.80 -18.77
CA PHE A 62 -1.82 -1.77 -18.84
C PHE A 62 -1.28 -3.14 -19.26
N TYR A 63 -1.85 -4.17 -18.66
CA TYR A 63 -1.62 -5.58 -18.97
C TYR A 63 -2.97 -6.30 -18.86
N GLY A 64 -3.48 -6.76 -19.99
CA GLY A 64 -4.87 -7.21 -20.07
C GLY A 64 -5.16 -8.07 -21.28
N VAL A 65 -6.43 -8.42 -21.48
CA VAL A 65 -6.90 -9.12 -22.70
C VAL A 65 -7.97 -8.32 -23.39
N ILE A 66 -8.00 -8.39 -24.72
CA ILE A 66 -9.07 -7.85 -25.54
C ILE A 66 -10.39 -8.54 -25.19
N ARG A 67 -11.36 -7.77 -24.72
CA ARG A 67 -12.72 -8.21 -24.41
C ARG A 67 -13.67 -8.00 -25.58
N SER A 68 -13.51 -6.89 -26.30
CA SER A 68 -14.31 -6.57 -27.47
C SER A 68 -13.44 -5.94 -28.55
N LEU A 69 -13.80 -6.21 -29.80
CA LEU A 69 -13.13 -5.68 -30.97
C LEU A 69 -14.22 -5.27 -31.98
N THR A 70 -14.28 -3.98 -32.28
CA THR A 70 -15.25 -3.44 -33.25
C THR A 70 -14.52 -2.98 -34.50
N TRP A 71 -15.03 -3.40 -35.67
CA TRP A 71 -14.47 -3.10 -36.98
C TRP A 71 -15.36 -2.11 -37.71
N GLU A 72 -14.81 -0.97 -38.14
CA GLU A 72 -15.52 0.00 -38.97
C GLU A 72 -14.72 0.29 -40.25
N LEU A 73 -15.35 0.12 -41.41
CA LEU A 73 -14.74 0.47 -42.69
C LEU A 73 -14.85 1.97 -42.90
N LEU A 74 -13.73 2.69 -42.77
CA LEU A 74 -13.69 4.14 -42.98
C LEU A 74 -13.57 4.52 -44.45
N TYR A 75 -12.79 3.74 -45.20
CA TYR A 75 -12.52 4.02 -46.60
C TYR A 75 -12.27 2.74 -47.38
N LYS A 76 -12.71 2.74 -48.65
CA LYS A 76 -12.46 1.66 -49.60
C LYS A 76 -12.30 2.23 -51.01
N ASP A 77 -11.22 1.87 -51.68
CA ASP A 77 -11.06 1.92 -53.13
C ASP A 77 -10.78 0.50 -53.68
N ASP A 78 -10.45 0.42 -54.96
CA ASP A 78 -10.21 -0.85 -55.66
C ASP A 78 -9.00 -1.63 -55.11
N ASN A 79 -8.05 -0.96 -54.44
CA ASN A 79 -6.78 -1.54 -54.00
C ASN A 79 -6.51 -1.41 -52.49
N THR A 80 -7.28 -0.59 -51.78
CA THR A 80 -7.04 -0.18 -50.39
C THR A 80 -8.34 -0.18 -49.61
N LYS A 81 -8.29 -0.71 -48.39
CA LYS A 81 -9.35 -0.51 -47.39
C LYS A 81 -8.71 -0.01 -46.12
N LEU A 82 -9.21 1.09 -45.58
CA LEU A 82 -8.85 1.59 -44.27
C LEU A 82 -9.94 1.19 -43.28
N ILE A 83 -9.55 0.46 -42.25
CA ILE A 83 -10.44 -0.03 -41.20
C ILE A 83 -10.02 0.64 -39.90
N GLU A 84 -10.99 1.16 -39.16
CA GLU A 84 -10.86 1.55 -37.77
C GLU A 84 -11.20 0.35 -36.88
N LEU A 85 -10.32 0.05 -35.94
CA LEU A 85 -10.46 -1.01 -34.95
C LEU A 85 -10.56 -0.38 -33.58
N THR A 86 -11.75 -0.43 -32.98
CA THR A 86 -11.94 -0.03 -31.58
C THR A 86 -11.74 -1.25 -30.71
N ILE A 87 -10.75 -1.19 -29.83
CA ILE A 87 -10.36 -2.25 -28.91
C ILE A 87 -10.80 -1.85 -27.51
N GLU A 88 -11.50 -2.75 -26.82
CA GLU A 88 -11.71 -2.68 -25.38
C GLU A 88 -11.06 -3.89 -24.72
N ALA A 89 -10.22 -3.64 -23.73
CA ALA A 89 -9.50 -4.63 -22.97
C ALA A 89 -9.76 -4.48 -21.48
N THR A 90 -9.64 -5.59 -20.75
CA THR A 90 -9.82 -5.66 -19.30
C THR A 90 -8.63 -6.38 -18.67
N ASP A 91 -8.47 -6.23 -17.35
CA ASP A 91 -7.37 -6.85 -16.61
C ASP A 91 -7.36 -8.38 -16.70
N MET A 92 -6.24 -8.97 -16.27
CA MET A 92 -5.99 -10.39 -16.39
C MET A 92 -6.86 -11.31 -15.53
N LYS A 93 -7.66 -10.78 -14.60
CA LYS A 93 -8.53 -11.63 -13.78
C LYS A 93 -9.55 -12.41 -14.63
N VAL A 94 -9.93 -11.88 -15.79
CA VAL A 94 -10.85 -12.58 -16.71
C VAL A 94 -10.27 -13.91 -17.24
N VAL A 95 -8.94 -14.06 -17.29
CA VAL A 95 -8.29 -15.32 -17.70
C VAL A 95 -8.60 -16.44 -16.71
N CYS A 96 -8.71 -16.12 -15.42
CA CYS A 96 -9.12 -17.09 -14.39
C CYS A 96 -10.55 -17.61 -14.61
N ASN A 97 -11.37 -16.95 -15.41
CA ASN A 97 -12.73 -17.41 -15.71
C ASN A 97 -12.82 -18.30 -16.96
N ARG A 98 -11.72 -18.52 -17.68
CA ARG A 98 -11.69 -19.43 -18.85
C ARG A 98 -11.81 -20.90 -18.46
N ARG A 99 -11.49 -21.24 -17.21
CA ARG A 99 -11.50 -22.61 -16.70
C ARG A 99 -12.55 -22.75 -15.61
N THR A 100 -13.44 -23.72 -15.81
CA THR A 100 -14.40 -24.20 -14.82
C THR A 100 -13.90 -25.50 -14.25
N VAL A 101 -13.78 -25.59 -12.93
CA VAL A 101 -13.19 -26.74 -12.24
C VAL A 101 -14.15 -27.30 -11.20
N SER A 102 -13.96 -28.58 -10.89
CA SER A 102 -14.49 -29.20 -9.67
C SER A 102 -13.31 -29.65 -8.83
N VAL A 103 -13.14 -29.07 -7.64
CA VAL A 103 -11.98 -29.34 -6.79
C VAL A 103 -12.46 -29.57 -5.36
N SER A 104 -12.13 -30.75 -4.84
CA SER A 104 -12.10 -31.03 -3.41
C SER A 104 -10.66 -30.80 -2.97
N LEU A 105 -10.45 -29.78 -2.15
CA LEU A 105 -9.12 -29.30 -1.84
C LEU A 105 -8.67 -29.84 -0.47
N ASN A 106 -7.41 -30.29 -0.37
CA ASN A 106 -6.84 -30.88 0.85
C ASN A 106 -6.11 -29.86 1.75
N GLU A 107 -6.00 -28.60 1.32
CA GLU A 107 -5.40 -27.54 2.12
C GLU A 107 -6.38 -27.04 3.18
N THR A 108 -5.87 -26.45 4.26
CA THR A 108 -6.74 -25.88 5.30
C THR A 108 -6.83 -24.36 5.21
N THR A 109 -6.20 -23.72 4.22
CA THR A 109 -6.07 -22.25 4.14
C THR A 109 -6.44 -21.71 2.77
N ALA A 110 -7.05 -20.52 2.74
CA ALA A 110 -7.43 -19.83 1.51
C ALA A 110 -6.23 -19.61 0.57
N GLY A 111 -5.10 -19.17 1.11
CA GLY A 111 -3.85 -19.01 0.37
C GLY A 111 -3.35 -20.32 -0.23
N GLY A 112 -3.37 -21.41 0.54
CA GLY A 112 -2.99 -22.74 0.05
C GLY A 112 -3.87 -23.21 -1.12
N TYR A 113 -5.18 -22.93 -1.06
CA TYR A 113 -6.10 -23.19 -2.16
C TYR A 113 -5.77 -22.37 -3.40
N VAL A 114 -5.54 -21.05 -3.26
CA VAL A 114 -5.16 -20.20 -4.38
C VAL A 114 -3.86 -20.66 -5.02
N THR A 115 -2.84 -21.01 -4.23
CA THR A 115 -1.59 -21.59 -4.73
C THR A 115 -1.82 -22.87 -5.53
N SER A 116 -2.70 -23.76 -5.04
CA SER A 116 -3.06 -24.99 -5.75
C SER A 116 -3.76 -24.71 -7.08
N LEU A 117 -4.67 -23.74 -7.12
CA LEU A 117 -5.36 -23.34 -8.36
C LEU A 117 -4.39 -22.77 -9.40
N VAL A 118 -3.44 -21.94 -8.95
CA VAL A 118 -2.41 -21.38 -9.83
C VAL A 118 -1.56 -22.49 -10.45
N ASN A 119 -0.97 -23.35 -9.61
CA ASN A 119 -0.02 -24.37 -10.05
C ASN A 119 -0.66 -25.43 -10.96
N ASN A 120 -1.91 -25.82 -10.67
CA ASN A 120 -2.56 -26.91 -11.41
C ASN A 120 -3.28 -26.45 -12.68
N TYR A 121 -3.70 -25.17 -12.77
CA TYR A 121 -4.58 -24.72 -13.85
C TYR A 121 -4.17 -23.41 -14.52
N LEU A 122 -3.68 -22.42 -13.76
CA LEU A 122 -3.46 -21.07 -14.32
C LEU A 122 -2.07 -20.90 -14.96
N MET A 123 -1.08 -21.70 -14.57
CA MET A 123 0.25 -21.68 -15.21
C MET A 123 0.19 -21.93 -16.72
N THR A 124 -0.72 -22.80 -17.18
CA THR A 124 -0.92 -23.05 -18.63
C THR A 124 -1.52 -21.86 -19.37
N GLU A 125 -2.11 -20.91 -18.65
CA GLU A 125 -2.62 -19.65 -19.20
C GLU A 125 -1.57 -18.51 -19.07
N GLY A 126 -0.32 -18.82 -18.70
CA GLY A 126 0.74 -17.84 -18.51
C GLY A 126 0.67 -17.08 -17.18
N ILE A 127 -0.23 -17.46 -16.26
CA ILE A 127 -0.37 -16.82 -14.96
C ILE A 127 0.47 -17.58 -13.92
N THR A 128 1.39 -16.88 -13.29
CA THR A 128 2.29 -17.44 -12.27
C THR A 128 1.90 -16.97 -10.87
N ALA A 129 2.46 -17.58 -9.83
CA ALA A 129 2.25 -17.12 -8.46
C ALA A 129 3.05 -15.85 -8.18
N GLY A 130 2.38 -14.82 -7.67
CA GLY A 130 2.97 -13.64 -7.04
C GLY A 130 3.03 -13.82 -5.53
N THR A 131 2.63 -12.78 -4.79
CA THR A 131 2.52 -12.85 -3.33
C THR A 131 1.17 -13.46 -2.95
N ILE A 132 1.18 -14.66 -2.39
CA ILE A 132 -0.01 -15.35 -1.87
C ILE A 132 0.14 -15.49 -0.35
N GLN A 133 -0.68 -14.76 0.40
CA GLN A 133 -0.76 -14.83 1.86
C GLN A 133 -1.71 -15.94 2.31
N THR A 134 -1.50 -16.48 3.51
CA THR A 134 -2.25 -17.63 4.04
C THR A 134 -3.77 -17.44 4.05
N GLY A 135 -4.26 -16.24 4.40
CA GLY A 135 -5.70 -15.98 4.50
C GLY A 135 -6.42 -16.78 5.59
N ALA A 136 -7.74 -16.89 5.45
CA ALA A 136 -8.61 -17.60 6.40
C ALA A 136 -8.37 -19.12 6.39
N GLN A 137 -8.68 -19.78 7.51
CA GLN A 137 -8.81 -21.24 7.55
C GLN A 137 -10.13 -21.67 6.88
N ILE A 138 -10.08 -22.72 6.07
CA ILE A 138 -11.25 -23.26 5.38
C ILE A 138 -11.45 -24.70 5.85
N ASN A 139 -12.47 -24.91 6.68
CA ASN A 139 -12.71 -26.21 7.33
C ASN A 139 -13.27 -27.28 6.37
N GLU A 140 -14.04 -26.86 5.36
CA GLU A 140 -14.51 -27.72 4.27
C GLU A 140 -15.03 -26.80 3.16
N ALA A 141 -14.54 -26.96 1.93
CA ALA A 141 -15.07 -26.25 0.77
C ALA A 141 -14.92 -27.12 -0.49
N ASP A 142 -16.05 -27.63 -0.96
CA ASP A 142 -16.14 -28.24 -2.28
C ASP A 142 -16.59 -27.19 -3.29
N TYR A 143 -15.71 -26.86 -4.22
CA TYR A 143 -16.07 -26.02 -5.37
C TYR A 143 -16.40 -26.94 -6.53
N ILE A 144 -17.67 -27.02 -6.90
CA ILE A 144 -18.15 -27.89 -7.99
C ILE A 144 -18.58 -27.03 -9.18
N CYS A 145 -17.99 -27.31 -10.35
CA CYS A 145 -18.29 -26.61 -11.60
C CYS A 145 -18.23 -25.07 -11.49
N LYS A 146 -17.20 -24.56 -10.83
CA LYS A 146 -17.00 -23.11 -10.64
C LYS A 146 -15.85 -22.56 -11.48
N PRO A 147 -15.99 -21.36 -12.10
CA PRO A 147 -14.87 -20.64 -12.68
C PRO A 147 -13.80 -20.39 -11.61
N ILE A 148 -12.53 -20.53 -11.96
CA ILE A 148 -11.43 -20.34 -11.00
C ILE A 148 -11.47 -18.92 -10.39
N GLY A 149 -11.75 -17.89 -11.19
CA GLY A 149 -11.86 -16.52 -10.68
C GLY A 149 -12.97 -16.35 -9.63
N GLU A 150 -14.12 -17.03 -9.76
CA GLU A 150 -15.17 -17.04 -8.72
C GLU A 150 -14.70 -17.71 -7.43
N ILE A 151 -13.92 -18.80 -7.54
CA ILE A 151 -13.37 -19.50 -6.36
C ILE A 151 -12.41 -18.57 -5.61
N ILE A 152 -11.50 -17.90 -6.33
CA ILE A 152 -10.53 -16.99 -5.72
C ILE A 152 -11.23 -15.79 -5.08
N GLU A 153 -12.27 -15.24 -5.73
CA GLU A 153 -13.08 -14.15 -5.16
C GLU A 153 -13.75 -14.56 -3.84
N ASP A 154 -14.38 -15.73 -3.78
CA ASP A 154 -15.00 -16.24 -2.54
C ASP A 154 -13.96 -16.44 -1.42
N LEU A 155 -12.77 -16.97 -1.76
CA LEU A 155 -11.66 -17.12 -0.81
C LEU A 155 -11.11 -15.77 -0.32
N ALA A 156 -11.04 -14.78 -1.21
CA ALA A 156 -10.63 -13.43 -0.89
C ALA A 156 -11.63 -12.78 0.07
N GLN A 157 -12.93 -12.90 -0.22
CA GLN A 157 -14.01 -12.40 0.62
C GLN A 157 -13.98 -13.03 2.03
N LYS A 158 -13.83 -14.35 2.12
CA LYS A 158 -13.70 -15.08 3.40
C LYS A 158 -12.46 -14.66 4.19
N SER A 159 -11.41 -14.22 3.50
CA SER A 159 -10.16 -13.80 4.12
C SER A 159 -10.10 -12.30 4.42
N GLY A 160 -11.05 -11.50 3.93
CA GLY A 160 -10.94 -10.03 3.92
C GLY A 160 -9.79 -9.52 3.05
N TYR A 161 -9.41 -10.29 2.03
CA TYR A 161 -8.28 -10.01 1.15
C TYR A 161 -8.73 -9.41 -0.18
N VAL A 162 -7.78 -8.83 -0.90
CA VAL A 162 -7.90 -8.52 -2.32
C VAL A 162 -7.07 -9.50 -3.14
N TRP A 163 -7.43 -9.66 -4.40
CA TRP A 163 -6.64 -10.44 -5.35
C TRP A 163 -6.62 -9.77 -6.72
N GLY A 164 -5.60 -10.12 -7.49
CA GLY A 164 -5.47 -9.67 -8.85
C GLY A 164 -4.20 -10.18 -9.50
N ILE A 165 -4.01 -9.81 -10.75
CA ILE A 165 -2.83 -10.18 -11.52
C ILE A 165 -2.10 -8.90 -11.89
N ASP A 166 -0.82 -8.83 -11.57
CA ASP A 166 -0.01 -7.66 -11.85
C ASP A 166 0.45 -7.59 -13.31
N GLU A 167 1.21 -6.54 -13.63
CA GLU A 167 1.72 -6.28 -14.97
C GLU A 167 2.77 -7.28 -15.49
N ASN A 168 3.20 -8.22 -14.63
CA ASN A 168 4.11 -9.31 -14.95
C ASN A 168 3.38 -10.66 -15.09
N GLY A 169 2.05 -10.68 -15.02
CA GLY A 169 1.27 -11.93 -15.07
C GLY A 169 1.36 -12.74 -13.78
N GLN A 170 1.67 -12.11 -12.64
CA GLN A 170 1.72 -12.78 -11.36
C GLN A 170 0.43 -12.57 -10.57
N LEU A 171 -0.19 -13.66 -10.12
CA LEU A 171 -1.39 -13.63 -9.28
C LEU A 171 -1.02 -13.33 -7.83
N HIS A 172 -1.60 -12.27 -7.30
CA HIS A 172 -1.47 -11.82 -5.92
C HIS A 172 -2.76 -12.09 -5.16
N PHE A 173 -2.63 -12.57 -3.92
CA PHE A 173 -3.73 -12.85 -3.00
C PHE A 173 -3.30 -12.42 -1.60
N LEU A 174 -3.78 -11.26 -1.17
CA LEU A 174 -3.17 -10.53 -0.06
C LEU A 174 -4.15 -9.55 0.57
N LYS A 175 -3.92 -9.25 1.85
CA LYS A 175 -4.79 -8.34 2.60
C LYS A 175 -4.85 -6.94 1.99
N GLU A 176 -3.68 -6.38 1.71
CA GLU A 176 -3.52 -5.06 1.09
C GLU A 176 -2.38 -5.09 0.07
N PRO A 177 -2.58 -4.53 -1.14
CA PRO A 177 -1.54 -4.45 -2.17
C PRO A 177 -0.25 -3.83 -1.65
N PRO A 178 0.93 -4.33 -2.07
CA PRO A 178 2.20 -3.76 -1.64
C PRO A 178 2.32 -2.30 -2.10
N ILE A 179 2.52 -1.40 -1.14
CA ILE A 179 2.72 0.01 -1.43
C ILE A 179 4.20 0.26 -1.72
N THR A 180 4.50 0.81 -2.88
CA THR A 180 5.86 1.19 -3.26
C THR A 180 6.01 2.71 -3.29
N SER A 181 7.15 3.23 -2.86
CA SER A 181 7.36 4.68 -2.79
C SER A 181 7.86 5.25 -4.12
N LEU A 182 7.34 6.43 -4.50
CA LEU A 182 7.89 7.24 -5.60
C LEU A 182 9.08 8.09 -5.17
N ASN A 183 9.57 7.96 -3.94
CA ASN A 183 10.76 8.69 -3.48
C ASN A 183 11.94 8.54 -4.47
N PRO A 184 12.70 9.61 -4.73
CA PRO A 184 12.67 10.91 -4.04
C PRO A 184 11.65 11.92 -4.62
N VAL A 185 10.70 11.50 -5.45
CA VAL A 185 9.71 12.39 -6.04
C VAL A 185 8.82 13.02 -4.96
N VAL A 186 8.72 14.36 -5.01
CA VAL A 186 7.81 15.15 -4.17
C VAL A 186 6.90 15.97 -5.07
N LEU A 187 5.60 15.95 -4.80
CA LEU A 187 4.64 16.84 -5.43
C LEU A 187 4.61 18.18 -4.68
N THR A 188 5.07 19.24 -5.34
CA THR A 188 4.96 20.62 -4.88
C THR A 188 4.36 21.49 -5.98
N GLU A 189 3.84 22.66 -5.61
CA GLU A 189 3.19 23.60 -6.54
C GLU A 189 4.14 24.11 -7.63
N ASN A 190 5.44 24.21 -7.32
CA ASN A 190 6.48 24.72 -8.22
C ASN A 190 7.58 23.68 -8.46
N GLY A 191 7.26 22.38 -8.31
CA GLY A 191 8.20 21.29 -8.48
C GLY A 191 8.47 20.96 -9.94
N ASP A 192 9.39 20.00 -10.16
CA ASP A 192 9.72 19.51 -11.50
C ASP A 192 8.52 18.86 -12.21
N ILE A 193 7.61 18.30 -11.41
CA ILE A 193 6.38 17.67 -11.90
C ILE A 193 5.28 18.72 -11.88
N LYS A 194 4.87 19.13 -13.08
CA LYS A 194 3.77 20.07 -13.25
C LYS A 194 2.45 19.41 -12.87
N ILE A 195 1.69 20.13 -12.05
CA ILE A 195 0.33 19.78 -11.65
C ILE A 195 -0.62 20.72 -12.38
N TYR A 196 -1.60 20.16 -13.08
CA TYR A 196 -2.47 20.92 -13.98
C TYR A 196 -3.83 21.25 -13.36
N ASP A 197 -4.37 20.30 -12.60
CA ASP A 197 -5.60 20.47 -11.84
C ASP A 197 -5.43 19.85 -10.45
N VAL A 198 -6.08 20.45 -9.45
CA VAL A 198 -6.05 20.00 -8.06
C VAL A 198 -7.39 20.25 -7.40
N LYS A 199 -7.93 19.19 -6.80
CA LYS A 199 -9.12 19.24 -5.96
C LYS A 199 -8.86 18.47 -4.67
N LEU A 200 -9.03 19.16 -3.55
CA LEU A 200 -8.94 18.56 -2.22
C LEU A 200 -10.33 18.47 -1.60
N THR A 201 -10.73 17.26 -1.22
CA THR A 201 -11.96 16.98 -0.50
C THR A 201 -11.61 16.54 0.92
N ARG A 202 -12.23 17.18 1.92
CA ARG A 202 -12.15 16.78 3.33
C ARG A 202 -13.54 16.38 3.80
N LYS A 203 -13.65 15.22 4.43
CA LYS A 203 -14.91 14.62 4.87
C LYS A 203 -14.88 14.40 6.37
N VAL A 204 -15.97 14.69 7.05
CA VAL A 204 -16.16 14.32 8.47
C VAL A 204 -16.80 12.94 8.59
N GLU A 205 -17.39 12.48 7.49
CA GLU A 205 -17.84 11.10 7.32
C GLU A 205 -16.64 10.17 7.57
N ASP A 206 -16.85 9.13 8.37
CA ASP A 206 -15.82 8.18 8.84
C ASP A 206 -14.75 8.71 9.82
N TYR A 207 -14.72 10.01 10.15
CA TYR A 207 -13.91 10.55 11.23
C TYR A 207 -14.50 10.22 12.60
N ALA A 208 -13.64 9.83 13.54
CA ALA A 208 -14.01 9.65 14.94
C ALA A 208 -12.82 9.92 15.86
N ASN A 209 -13.06 10.74 16.88
CA ASN A 209 -12.12 11.00 17.97
C ASN A 209 -12.58 10.38 19.30
N LYS A 210 -13.67 9.60 19.25
CA LYS A 210 -14.18 8.79 20.35
C LYS A 210 -14.77 7.48 19.81
N VAL A 211 -14.32 6.35 20.33
CA VAL A 211 -14.73 5.01 19.90
C VAL A 211 -15.38 4.27 21.06
N PHE A 212 -16.51 3.64 20.78
CA PHE A 212 -17.26 2.77 21.68
C PHE A 212 -17.23 1.35 21.11
N VAL A 213 -16.77 0.38 21.90
CA VAL A 213 -16.87 -1.04 21.59
C VAL A 213 -17.88 -1.64 22.54
N LYS A 214 -19.03 -2.07 22.01
CA LYS A 214 -19.99 -2.87 22.75
C LYS A 214 -19.57 -4.34 22.68
N TYR A 215 -19.42 -4.98 23.83
CA TYR A 215 -18.95 -6.36 23.96
C TYR A 215 -19.78 -7.09 25.03
N ALA A 216 -19.44 -8.35 25.32
CA ALA A 216 -20.16 -9.28 26.21
C ALA A 216 -21.14 -8.65 27.24
N ASP A 217 -22.36 -9.20 27.28
CA ASP A 217 -23.44 -8.79 28.19
C ASP A 217 -23.75 -7.28 28.17
N ASP A 218 -23.78 -6.68 26.97
CA ASP A 218 -24.01 -5.24 26.74
C ASP A 218 -22.98 -4.30 27.43
N SER A 219 -21.81 -4.83 27.77
CA SER A 219 -20.70 -4.02 28.31
C SER A 219 -20.13 -3.08 27.24
N VAL A 220 -19.58 -1.93 27.64
CA VAL A 220 -19.04 -0.93 26.71
C VAL A 220 -17.65 -0.46 27.13
N ALA A 221 -16.68 -0.61 26.24
CA ALA A 221 -15.36 0.00 26.35
C ALA A 221 -15.33 1.32 25.55
N VAL A 222 -14.67 2.35 26.10
CA VAL A 222 -14.63 3.68 25.49
C VAL A 222 -13.21 4.22 25.49
N VAL A 223 -12.76 4.67 24.32
CA VAL A 223 -11.46 5.33 24.14
C VAL A 223 -11.68 6.64 23.36
N GLN A 224 -10.97 7.70 23.73
CA GLN A 224 -11.06 9.00 23.07
C GLN A 224 -9.70 9.69 22.95
N ASP A 225 -9.60 10.64 22.03
CA ASP A 225 -8.42 11.51 21.84
C ASP A 225 -8.82 12.96 22.21
N ASP A 226 -8.49 13.36 23.43
CA ASP A 226 -8.88 14.68 23.97
C ASP A 226 -8.29 15.85 23.18
N TYR A 227 -7.10 15.66 22.59
CA TYR A 227 -6.46 16.70 21.78
C TYR A 227 -7.22 16.91 20.47
N GLU A 228 -7.61 15.84 19.79
CA GLU A 228 -8.44 15.91 18.60
C GLU A 228 -9.83 16.49 18.89
N ILE A 229 -10.45 16.13 20.03
CA ILE A 229 -11.73 16.71 20.47
C ILE A 229 -11.59 18.22 20.66
N GLN A 230 -10.55 18.69 21.37
CA GLN A 230 -10.30 20.12 21.57
C GLN A 230 -10.03 20.85 20.26
N THR A 231 -9.29 20.22 19.34
CA THR A 231 -9.01 20.77 18.01
C THR A 231 -10.29 20.98 17.21
N ARG A 232 -11.19 20.00 17.20
CA ARG A 232 -12.50 20.11 16.54
C ARG A 232 -13.40 21.13 17.20
N GLN A 233 -13.42 21.15 18.53
CA GLN A 233 -14.18 22.12 19.32
C GLN A 233 -13.78 23.56 18.97
N ALA A 234 -12.48 23.82 18.81
CA ALA A 234 -11.97 25.14 18.43
C ALA A 234 -12.38 25.58 17.01
N ILE A 235 -12.54 24.63 16.08
CA ILE A 235 -12.92 24.91 14.69
C ILE A 235 -14.43 25.09 14.54
N GLU A 236 -15.21 24.21 15.16
CA GLU A 236 -16.63 24.03 14.85
C GLU A 236 -17.55 24.81 15.81
N GLY A 237 -17.06 25.22 16.98
CA GLY A 237 -17.88 25.85 18.02
C GLY A 237 -18.91 24.87 18.58
N GLY A 238 -18.48 23.92 19.41
CA GLY A 238 -19.34 22.87 19.95
C GLY A 238 -18.62 21.94 20.92
N SER A 239 -19.01 20.67 20.96
CA SER A 239 -18.30 19.65 21.76
C SER A 239 -17.01 19.18 21.10
N GLY A 240 -16.92 19.24 19.77
CA GLY A 240 -15.83 18.64 18.99
C GLY A 240 -15.80 17.12 19.01
N VAL A 241 -16.83 16.45 19.56
CA VAL A 241 -16.86 14.99 19.73
C VAL A 241 -17.50 14.32 18.51
N TYR A 242 -16.76 13.39 17.91
CA TYR A 242 -17.20 12.51 16.82
C TYR A 242 -17.08 11.06 17.29
N GLY A 243 -18.24 10.42 17.44
CA GLY A 243 -18.36 9.06 17.97
C GLY A 243 -18.42 7.99 16.88
N TYR A 244 -17.75 6.87 17.11
CA TYR A 244 -17.89 5.64 16.33
C TYR A 244 -18.25 4.47 17.25
N VAL A 245 -19.24 3.67 16.88
CA VAL A 245 -19.72 2.53 17.66
C VAL A 245 -19.53 1.25 16.86
N ILE A 246 -19.02 0.22 17.50
CA ILE A 246 -18.93 -1.13 16.96
C ILE A 246 -19.44 -2.14 18.00
N GLU A 247 -20.16 -3.16 17.54
CA GLU A 247 -20.67 -4.26 18.38
C GLU A 247 -19.89 -5.54 18.08
N ARG A 248 -19.42 -6.23 19.13
CA ARG A 248 -18.55 -7.40 19.08
C ARG A 248 -18.89 -8.40 20.17
N ASP A 249 -19.75 -9.37 19.84
CA ASP A 249 -20.17 -10.43 20.75
C ASP A 249 -19.07 -11.48 20.99
N ASP A 250 -18.01 -11.46 20.17
CA ASP A 250 -16.86 -12.37 20.23
C ASP A 250 -15.74 -11.86 21.15
N ILE A 251 -15.88 -10.66 21.71
CA ILE A 251 -14.95 -10.09 22.70
C ILE A 251 -15.56 -10.27 24.09
N GLU A 252 -14.86 -11.01 24.95
CA GLU A 252 -15.32 -11.31 26.31
C GLU A 252 -14.73 -10.38 27.37
N THR A 253 -13.58 -9.73 27.09
CA THR A 253 -12.84 -8.95 28.09
C THR A 253 -12.81 -7.47 27.78
N GLN A 254 -12.81 -6.65 28.84
CA GLN A 254 -12.67 -5.20 28.73
C GLN A 254 -11.35 -4.79 28.05
N THR A 255 -10.25 -5.47 28.39
CA THR A 255 -8.92 -5.14 27.86
C THR A 255 -8.83 -5.36 26.35
N ASP A 256 -9.44 -6.44 25.85
CA ASP A 256 -9.50 -6.71 24.41
C ASP A 256 -10.37 -5.68 23.68
N ALA A 257 -11.51 -5.30 24.29
CA ALA A 257 -12.39 -4.26 23.77
C ALA A 257 -11.69 -2.88 23.73
N GLU A 258 -10.93 -2.51 24.77
CA GLU A 258 -10.13 -1.27 24.80
C GLU A 258 -8.99 -1.28 23.77
N THR A 259 -8.39 -2.45 23.52
CA THR A 259 -7.35 -2.62 22.49
C THR A 259 -7.93 -2.43 21.09
N LEU A 260 -9.11 -3.00 20.82
CA LEU A 260 -9.86 -2.77 19.60
C LEU A 260 -10.21 -1.28 19.44
N ALA A 261 -10.77 -0.67 20.49
CA ALA A 261 -11.21 0.73 20.47
C ALA A 261 -10.05 1.69 20.19
N ASN A 262 -8.89 1.48 20.85
CA ASN A 262 -7.67 2.23 20.57
C ASN A 262 -7.20 2.05 19.12
N THR A 263 -7.22 0.81 18.62
CA THR A 263 -6.81 0.52 17.25
C THR A 263 -7.67 1.29 16.25
N ILE A 264 -9.00 1.21 16.38
CA ILE A 264 -9.95 1.94 15.53
C ILE A 264 -9.76 3.46 15.67
N LEU A 265 -9.58 3.98 16.89
CA LEU A 265 -9.37 5.40 17.14
C LEU A 265 -8.14 5.93 16.41
N GLN A 266 -7.00 5.19 16.45
CA GLN A 266 -5.79 5.59 15.72
C GLN A 266 -5.94 5.57 14.19
N GLN A 267 -7.03 4.99 13.66
CA GLN A 267 -7.36 4.98 12.23
C GLN A 267 -8.31 6.14 11.91
N LYS A 268 -9.40 6.26 12.68
CA LYS A 268 -10.50 7.20 12.42
C LYS A 268 -10.26 8.62 12.93
N LYS A 269 -9.28 8.83 13.83
CA LYS A 269 -8.93 10.18 14.32
C LYS A 269 -8.22 11.05 13.28
N ILE A 270 -7.88 10.50 12.13
CA ILE A 270 -7.32 11.27 11.02
C ILE A 270 -8.49 11.64 10.13
N LEU A 271 -8.71 12.94 9.94
CA LEU A 271 -9.74 13.43 9.04
C LEU A 271 -9.49 12.86 7.62
N PRO A 272 -10.46 12.17 7.01
CA PRO A 272 -10.32 11.69 5.65
C PRO A 272 -10.05 12.84 4.67
N GLU A 273 -8.93 12.73 3.95
CA GLU A 273 -8.51 13.64 2.89
C GLU A 273 -8.38 12.87 1.59
N GLU A 274 -9.10 13.32 0.58
CA GLU A 274 -9.03 12.83 -0.80
C GLU A 274 -8.53 13.94 -1.70
N LEU A 275 -7.40 13.69 -2.36
CA LEU A 275 -6.75 14.61 -3.27
C LEU A 275 -6.90 14.06 -4.68
N GLN A 276 -7.56 14.82 -5.56
CA GLN A 276 -7.63 14.55 -6.99
C GLN A 276 -6.70 15.52 -7.70
N LEU A 277 -5.85 15.04 -8.61
CA LEU A 277 -4.96 15.90 -9.39
C LEU A 277 -4.57 15.31 -10.74
N THR A 278 -4.13 16.17 -11.66
CA THR A 278 -3.68 15.77 -13.00
C THR A 278 -2.20 16.08 -13.21
N VAL A 279 -1.44 15.09 -13.70
CA VAL A 279 -0.01 15.21 -14.08
C VAL A 279 0.25 14.58 -15.45
N HIS A 280 1.35 14.97 -16.10
CA HIS A 280 1.79 14.39 -17.38
C HIS A 280 3.08 13.59 -17.18
N ASP A 281 3.05 12.62 -16.27
CA ASP A 281 4.24 11.84 -15.89
C ASP A 281 3.89 10.37 -15.69
N ALA A 282 4.49 9.52 -16.51
CA ALA A 282 4.22 8.09 -16.53
C ALA A 282 4.76 7.33 -15.31
N ARG A 283 5.47 7.97 -14.37
CA ARG A 283 5.88 7.32 -13.12
C ARG A 283 4.71 7.08 -12.15
N PHE A 284 3.63 7.84 -12.29
CA PHE A 284 2.48 7.77 -11.40
C PHE A 284 1.60 6.57 -11.75
N ASP A 285 1.28 5.77 -10.75
CA ASP A 285 0.42 4.59 -10.89
C ASP A 285 -0.22 4.24 -9.56
N VAL A 286 -1.25 3.40 -9.59
CA VAL A 286 -1.91 2.89 -8.37
C VAL A 286 -0.93 2.13 -7.48
N ASN A 287 -1.23 2.05 -6.18
CA ASN A 287 -0.38 1.39 -5.18
C ASN A 287 1.00 2.04 -4.99
N LYS A 288 1.16 3.28 -5.47
CA LYS A 288 2.35 4.10 -5.23
C LYS A 288 2.10 5.16 -4.15
N SER A 289 3.02 5.28 -3.20
CA SER A 289 3.01 6.37 -2.22
C SER A 289 3.86 7.54 -2.67
N ILE A 290 3.38 8.75 -2.43
CA ILE A 290 4.10 9.98 -2.73
C ILE A 290 3.94 11.01 -1.62
N TYR A 291 5.00 11.77 -1.38
CA TYR A 291 4.94 12.92 -0.49
C TYR A 291 4.39 14.14 -1.25
N VAL A 292 3.35 14.75 -0.68
CA VAL A 292 2.64 15.90 -1.21
C VAL A 292 2.88 17.08 -0.28
N ASN A 293 3.24 18.22 -0.85
CA ASN A 293 3.36 19.50 -0.16
C ASN A 293 2.77 20.62 -1.04
N LEU A 294 1.48 20.86 -0.87
CA LEU A 294 0.71 21.89 -1.58
C LEU A 294 0.27 22.96 -0.57
N SER A 295 1.09 24.00 -0.44
CA SER A 295 0.91 25.10 0.52
C SER A 295 -0.42 25.83 0.37
N THR A 296 -0.91 26.05 -0.85
CA THR A 296 -2.18 26.71 -1.15
C THR A 296 -3.36 25.99 -0.50
N PHE A 297 -3.27 24.66 -0.37
CA PHE A 297 -4.31 23.83 0.22
C PHE A 297 -4.09 23.52 1.71
N ASN A 298 -3.02 24.07 2.31
CA ASN A 298 -2.51 23.67 3.62
C ASN A 298 -2.40 22.14 3.73
N LEU A 299 -1.81 21.52 2.69
CA LEU A 299 -1.76 20.07 2.53
C LEU A 299 -0.32 19.59 2.51
N GLN A 300 0.06 18.84 3.54
CA GLN A 300 1.37 18.22 3.65
C GLN A 300 1.23 16.81 4.20
N GLY A 301 1.88 15.84 3.56
CA GLY A 301 1.89 14.45 4.04
C GLY A 301 2.15 13.43 2.94
N THR A 302 2.15 12.15 3.32
CA THR A 302 2.28 11.06 2.35
C THR A 302 0.91 10.52 1.96
N PHE A 303 0.68 10.42 0.66
CA PHE A 303 -0.56 9.95 0.07
C PHE A 303 -0.29 8.69 -0.76
N LEU A 304 -1.27 7.79 -0.80
CA LEU A 304 -1.32 6.65 -1.69
C LEU A 304 -2.17 7.01 -2.90
N ILE A 305 -1.69 6.68 -4.10
CA ILE A 305 -2.48 6.72 -5.32
C ILE A 305 -3.41 5.49 -5.31
N THR A 306 -4.72 5.74 -5.15
CA THR A 306 -5.75 4.72 -5.10
C THR A 306 -6.42 4.48 -6.45
N GLU A 307 -6.44 5.50 -7.31
CA GLU A 307 -6.95 5.40 -8.68
C GLU A 307 -6.04 6.17 -9.63
N CYS A 308 -5.89 5.67 -10.85
CA CYS A 308 -5.16 6.32 -11.92
C CYS A 308 -5.94 6.15 -13.23
N ASN A 309 -6.45 7.26 -13.76
CA ASN A 309 -7.06 7.32 -15.07
C ASN A 309 -6.08 7.98 -16.03
N ILE A 310 -5.79 7.30 -17.14
CA ILE A 310 -4.86 7.79 -18.16
C ILE A 310 -5.67 8.07 -19.42
N ALA A 311 -5.53 9.29 -19.95
CA ALA A 311 -6.13 9.67 -21.21
C ALA A 311 -5.07 10.23 -22.16
N ASP A 312 -5.10 9.78 -23.41
CA ASP A 312 -4.39 10.48 -24.48
C ASP A 312 -5.23 11.69 -24.92
N ASN A 313 -4.67 12.89 -24.71
CA ASN A 313 -5.14 14.15 -25.22
C ASN A 313 -4.20 14.67 -26.31
N MET A 314 -4.41 14.20 -27.54
CA MET A 314 -3.66 14.63 -28.74
C MET A 314 -2.13 14.44 -28.64
N GLY A 315 -1.70 13.31 -28.08
CA GLY A 315 -0.30 12.90 -27.92
C GLY A 315 0.27 13.20 -26.53
N ILE A 316 -0.51 13.86 -25.66
CA ILE A 316 -0.17 14.13 -24.26
C ILE A 316 -0.93 13.15 -23.38
N PHE A 317 -0.22 12.38 -22.55
CA PHE A 317 -0.84 11.41 -21.64
C PHE A 317 -1.13 12.06 -20.28
N GLU A 318 -2.38 12.42 -20.09
CA GLU A 318 -2.91 12.97 -18.84
C GLU A 318 -3.13 11.82 -17.85
N HIS A 319 -2.53 11.93 -16.67
CA HIS A 319 -2.75 11.02 -15.55
C HIS A 319 -3.57 11.76 -14.51
N GLU A 320 -4.86 11.46 -14.46
CA GLU A 320 -5.77 11.90 -13.40
C GLU A 320 -5.66 10.89 -12.25
N LEU A 321 -5.29 11.39 -11.07
CA LEU A 321 -4.96 10.59 -9.91
C LEU A 321 -5.95 10.88 -8.79
N THR A 322 -6.50 9.83 -8.18
CA THR A 322 -7.15 9.92 -6.88
C THR A 322 -6.16 9.44 -5.83
N LEU A 323 -5.90 10.27 -4.82
CA LEU A 323 -4.97 10.00 -3.75
C LEU A 323 -5.66 10.07 -2.37
N GLN A 324 -5.27 9.17 -1.48
CA GLN A 324 -5.74 9.15 -0.09
C GLN A 324 -4.56 9.16 0.88
N ARG A 325 -4.68 9.89 2.00
CA ARG A 325 -3.60 9.99 3.00
C ARG A 325 -3.25 8.59 3.54
N ILE A 326 -1.96 8.22 3.57
CA ILE A 326 -1.55 6.85 3.93
C ILE A 326 -1.89 6.46 5.36
N SER A 327 -1.84 7.42 6.29
CA SER A 327 -2.22 7.18 7.67
C SER A 327 -3.69 6.78 7.81
N TYR A 328 -4.53 7.13 6.83
CA TYR A 328 -5.89 6.64 6.67
C TYR A 328 -5.93 5.31 5.90
N TYR A 329 -5.14 5.18 4.81
CA TYR A 329 -5.15 4.01 3.94
C TYR A 329 -4.59 2.72 4.54
N LYS A 330 -3.34 2.71 5.06
CA LYS A 330 -2.65 1.53 5.66
C LYS A 330 -3.32 0.96 6.90
N LYS A 331 -4.45 1.55 7.25
CA LYS A 331 -5.14 1.45 8.51
C LYS A 331 -6.62 1.18 8.32
N LYS A 332 -7.10 0.98 7.09
CA LYS A 332 -8.41 0.37 6.85
C LYS A 332 -8.33 -1.15 7.06
N LYS A 333 -7.85 -1.57 8.25
CA LYS A 333 -8.10 -2.94 8.72
C LYS A 333 -9.60 -3.09 8.79
N THR A 334 -10.13 -4.16 8.21
CA THR A 334 -11.54 -4.50 8.43
C THR A 334 -11.74 -4.79 9.91
N ASP A 335 -12.95 -4.64 10.42
CA ASP A 335 -13.21 -4.94 11.84
C ASP A 335 -12.85 -6.40 12.18
N ILE A 336 -12.96 -7.31 11.21
CA ILE A 336 -12.57 -8.71 11.33
C ILE A 336 -11.03 -8.88 11.44
N ASP A 337 -10.25 -8.00 10.81
CA ASP A 337 -8.80 -8.00 10.89
C ASP A 337 -8.27 -7.59 12.26
N VAL A 338 -8.87 -6.55 12.84
CA VAL A 338 -8.45 -6.09 14.18
C VAL A 338 -8.76 -7.16 15.21
N PHE A 339 -9.88 -7.87 15.04
CA PHE A 339 -10.21 -9.01 15.88
C PHE A 339 -9.28 -10.20 15.70
N ASN A 340 -8.91 -10.55 14.47
CA ASN A 340 -7.96 -11.64 14.26
C ASN A 340 -6.60 -11.34 14.92
N ASP A 341 -6.17 -10.08 14.93
CA ASP A 341 -4.96 -9.65 15.65
C ASP A 341 -5.15 -9.77 17.17
N ILE A 342 -6.29 -9.37 17.72
CA ILE A 342 -6.63 -9.53 19.14
C ILE A 342 -6.72 -11.01 19.53
N ALA A 343 -7.42 -11.83 18.75
CA ALA A 343 -7.56 -13.26 18.98
C ALA A 343 -6.22 -14.00 18.88
N LYS A 344 -5.33 -13.54 18.00
CA LYS A 344 -3.95 -14.01 17.93
C LYS A 344 -3.17 -13.62 19.19
N MET A 345 -3.24 -12.36 19.62
CA MET A 345 -2.63 -11.90 20.88
C MET A 345 -3.17 -12.67 22.10
N ALA A 346 -4.47 -12.96 22.13
CA ALA A 346 -5.12 -13.74 23.18
C ALA A 346 -4.70 -15.22 23.17
N LYS A 347 -4.55 -15.85 22.00
CA LYS A 347 -4.02 -17.21 21.87
C LYS A 347 -2.53 -17.31 22.24
N GLU A 348 -1.74 -16.31 21.85
CA GLU A 348 -0.34 -16.19 22.26
C GLU A 348 -0.22 -15.99 23.78
N GLY A 349 -1.18 -15.30 24.41
CA GLY A 349 -1.34 -15.22 25.87
C GLY A 349 -1.85 -16.52 26.53
N ALA A 350 -2.71 -17.29 25.86
CA ALA A 350 -3.30 -18.53 26.39
C ALA A 350 -2.34 -19.74 26.35
N THR A 351 -1.23 -19.67 25.60
CA THR A 351 -0.24 -20.76 25.50
C THR A 351 0.83 -20.70 26.61
N GLN A 352 0.55 -20.05 27.75
CA GLN A 352 1.46 -20.00 28.92
C GLN A 352 0.89 -20.67 30.19
N ALA A 353 -0.01 -21.63 30.05
CA ALA A 353 -0.48 -22.43 31.19
C ALA A 353 0.37 -23.69 31.45
N THR A 354 1.71 -23.64 31.36
CA THR A 354 2.60 -24.62 32.02
C THR A 354 3.99 -24.04 32.28
N GLY A 355 4.18 -23.46 33.46
CA GLY A 355 5.37 -23.64 34.29
C GLY A 355 6.77 -23.26 33.75
N LYS A 356 7.02 -21.96 33.50
CA LYS A 356 8.29 -21.28 33.83
C LYS A 356 8.10 -19.77 33.59
N PRO A 357 8.47 -18.87 34.52
CA PRO A 357 8.36 -17.44 34.25
C PRO A 357 9.34 -17.08 33.13
N ILE A 358 8.79 -16.77 31.95
CA ILE A 358 9.49 -16.07 30.90
C ILE A 358 9.13 -14.60 31.11
N SER A 359 10.13 -13.78 31.46
CA SER A 359 10.02 -12.34 31.42
C SER A 359 9.66 -11.92 30.01
N VAL A 360 8.38 -11.61 29.79
CA VAL A 360 7.91 -10.96 28.56
C VAL A 360 8.38 -9.52 28.62
N GLU A 361 9.65 -9.29 28.25
CA GLU A 361 10.04 -7.99 27.70
C GLU A 361 9.29 -7.84 26.39
N SER A 362 8.09 -7.25 26.50
CA SER A 362 7.24 -6.90 25.37
C SER A 362 8.06 -6.12 24.35
N ASN A 363 7.83 -6.44 23.08
CA ASN A 363 8.44 -5.88 21.89
C ASN A 363 8.01 -4.41 21.64
N ARG A 364 8.07 -3.57 22.69
CA ARG A 364 7.67 -2.17 22.73
C ARG A 364 8.87 -1.21 22.81
N ALA A 365 10.08 -1.69 22.51
CA ALA A 365 11.32 -0.96 22.77
C ALA A 365 12.00 -0.41 21.51
N LEU A 366 11.26 0.20 20.56
CA LEU A 366 11.90 0.82 19.39
C LEU A 366 11.59 2.30 19.15
N THR A 367 10.66 2.96 19.86
CA THR A 367 10.38 4.40 19.59
C THR A 367 9.97 5.29 20.76
N ASP A 368 9.88 4.81 22.02
CA ASP A 368 9.47 5.64 23.16
C ASP A 368 10.69 6.05 24.02
N PHE A 369 11.16 7.29 23.84
CA PHE A 369 12.24 7.87 24.66
C PHE A 369 11.65 8.61 25.86
N GLY A 370 12.02 8.21 27.08
CA GLY A 370 11.55 8.83 28.32
C GLY A 370 12.36 10.08 28.71
N ALA A 371 13.68 10.03 28.56
CA ALA A 371 14.57 11.16 28.86
C ALA A 371 15.89 11.07 28.09
N ILE A 372 16.60 12.19 27.99
CA ILE A 372 17.93 12.29 27.36
C ILE A 372 18.87 13.02 28.32
N GLU A 373 20.05 12.43 28.55
CA GLU A 373 21.14 13.03 29.33
C GLU A 373 22.33 13.29 28.40
N ARG A 374 22.85 14.52 28.42
CA ARG A 374 24.01 14.94 27.62
C ARG A 374 25.18 15.19 28.56
N LEU A 375 26.30 14.52 28.30
CA LEU A 375 27.48 14.50 29.16
C LEU A 375 28.73 14.89 28.36
N ASP A 376 29.80 15.23 29.08
CA ASP A 376 31.14 15.43 28.52
C ASP A 376 31.17 16.44 27.37
N GLN A 377 30.66 17.65 27.62
CA GLN A 377 30.72 18.76 26.68
C GLN A 377 32.16 19.26 26.53
N ASP A 378 32.64 19.32 25.29
CA ASP A 378 33.97 19.84 24.97
C ASP A 378 34.01 21.37 24.78
N VAL A 379 35.20 21.89 24.49
CA VAL A 379 35.45 23.34 24.30
C VAL A 379 34.69 23.95 23.10
N ASN A 380 34.25 23.13 22.15
CA ASN A 380 33.46 23.56 20.99
C ASN A 380 31.95 23.37 21.22
N GLY A 381 31.54 23.01 22.44
CA GLY A 381 30.15 22.83 22.83
C GLY A 381 29.54 21.50 22.43
N ILE A 382 30.33 20.53 21.97
CA ILE A 382 29.85 19.22 21.53
C ILE A 382 29.84 18.25 22.73
N PHE A 383 28.69 17.65 23.00
CA PHE A 383 28.56 16.58 23.99
C PHE A 383 29.07 15.27 23.40
N THR A 384 30.17 14.74 23.95
CA THR A 384 30.80 13.51 23.44
C THR A 384 30.11 12.25 23.91
N LYS A 385 29.19 12.36 24.88
CA LYS A 385 28.38 11.24 25.37
C LYS A 385 26.92 11.65 25.54
N VAL A 386 26.02 10.85 24.98
CA VAL A 386 24.57 11.04 25.10
C VAL A 386 23.93 9.73 25.53
N ILE A 387 23.15 9.76 26.61
CA ILE A 387 22.42 8.61 27.12
C ILE A 387 20.93 8.84 26.91
N TYR A 388 20.27 7.84 26.34
CA TYR A 388 18.82 7.78 26.13
C TYR A 388 18.23 6.82 27.15
N TYR A 389 17.19 7.27 27.85
CA TYR A 389 16.48 6.51 28.86
C TYR A 389 15.07 6.14 28.38
N ARG A 390 14.57 4.99 28.86
CA ARG A 390 13.17 4.61 28.76
C ARG A 390 12.32 5.43 29.75
N HIS A 391 11.00 5.37 29.63
CA HIS A 391 10.07 6.04 30.56
C HIS A 391 10.20 5.59 32.02
N ASP A 392 10.67 4.37 32.26
CA ASP A 392 10.93 3.84 33.59
C ASP A 392 12.27 4.30 34.19
N GLY A 393 13.06 5.08 33.45
CA GLY A 393 14.37 5.59 33.89
C GLY A 393 15.54 4.64 33.65
N THR A 394 15.33 3.47 33.04
CA THR A 394 16.42 2.56 32.67
C THR A 394 17.13 3.00 31.38
N LYS A 395 18.43 2.70 31.25
CA LYS A 395 19.19 3.04 30.04
C LYS A 395 18.69 2.23 28.85
N PHE A 396 18.36 2.91 27.77
CA PHE A 396 18.02 2.29 26.49
C PHE A 396 19.26 2.23 25.57
N MET A 397 19.92 3.36 25.39
CA MET A 397 21.06 3.48 24.48
C MET A 397 22.05 4.53 24.97
N GLU A 398 23.34 4.28 24.78
CA GLU A 398 24.43 5.23 25.01
C GLU A 398 25.19 5.44 23.71
N SER A 399 25.30 6.70 23.26
CA SER A 399 26.06 7.12 22.10
C SER A 399 27.31 7.87 22.55
N VAL A 400 28.49 7.41 22.14
CA VAL A 400 29.79 8.01 22.45
C VAL A 400 30.51 8.41 21.17
N LEU A 401 30.94 9.66 21.09
CA LEU A 401 31.83 10.18 20.05
C LEU A 401 33.29 10.00 20.50
N SER A 402 34.11 9.45 19.60
CA SER A 402 35.53 9.18 19.83
C SER A 402 36.31 9.26 18.52
N GLY A 403 37.65 9.19 18.61
CA GLY A 403 38.53 9.38 17.47
C GLY A 403 38.50 10.82 16.92
N GLY A 404 39.44 11.15 16.04
CA GLY A 404 39.58 12.52 15.52
C GLY A 404 39.86 13.57 16.60
N THR A 405 39.50 14.82 16.31
CA THR A 405 39.64 15.96 17.22
C THR A 405 38.44 16.89 17.07
N SER A 406 37.89 17.34 18.20
CA SER A 406 36.80 18.32 18.24
C SER A 406 37.06 19.50 17.28
N PRO A 407 36.10 19.89 16.40
CA PRO A 407 34.70 19.45 16.36
C PRO A 407 34.43 18.18 15.51
N GLN A 408 35.47 17.51 15.01
CA GLN A 408 35.37 16.45 14.00
C GLN A 408 35.74 15.08 14.58
N TYR A 409 34.82 14.50 15.35
CA TYR A 409 34.98 13.14 15.87
C TYR A 409 34.78 12.11 14.75
N THR A 410 35.74 11.23 14.56
CA THR A 410 35.71 10.31 13.41
C THR A 410 34.93 9.04 13.67
N THR A 411 34.55 8.75 14.92
CA THR A 411 33.94 7.48 15.32
C THR A 411 32.79 7.73 16.28
N ARG A 412 31.66 7.07 16.02
CA ARG A 412 30.50 7.05 16.92
C ARG A 412 30.19 5.63 17.32
N THR A 413 30.04 5.37 18.61
CA THR A 413 29.68 4.05 19.12
C THR A 413 28.35 4.15 19.85
N GLU A 414 27.37 3.38 19.40
CA GLU A 414 26.09 3.19 20.07
C GLU A 414 26.12 1.87 20.83
N THR A 415 25.77 1.90 22.11
CA THR A 415 25.58 0.71 22.95
C THR A 415 24.14 0.64 23.39
N TYR A 416 23.45 -0.44 23.03
CA TYR A 416 22.07 -0.72 23.39
C TYR A 416 22.01 -1.67 24.58
N TYR A 417 21.09 -1.39 25.50
CA TYR A 417 20.95 -2.12 26.75
C TYR A 417 19.60 -2.87 26.80
N ALA A 418 19.55 -3.98 27.55
CA ALA A 418 18.32 -4.72 27.85
C ALA A 418 17.36 -3.88 28.73
N ALA A 419 16.17 -4.39 29.04
CA ALA A 419 15.24 -3.61 29.87
C ALA A 419 15.73 -3.42 31.31
N ASP A 420 16.68 -4.21 31.79
CA ASP A 420 17.34 -3.97 33.09
C ASP A 420 18.22 -2.70 33.11
N GLY A 421 18.49 -2.08 31.96
CA GLY A 421 19.29 -0.87 31.81
C GLY A 421 20.79 -1.03 32.07
N THR A 422 21.29 -2.26 32.21
CA THR A 422 22.70 -2.55 32.53
C THR A 422 23.32 -3.61 31.64
N THR A 423 22.56 -4.62 31.20
CA THR A 423 23.03 -5.66 30.30
C THR A 423 23.13 -5.12 28.88
N VAL A 424 24.32 -5.18 28.27
CA VAL A 424 24.51 -4.78 26.86
C VAL A 424 23.95 -5.85 25.94
N VAL A 425 23.09 -5.45 25.02
CA VAL A 425 22.45 -6.32 24.03
C VAL A 425 23.12 -6.20 22.67
N GLU A 426 23.52 -4.98 22.31
CA GLU A 426 24.13 -4.71 21.01
C GLU A 426 25.08 -3.52 21.11
N THR A 427 26.19 -3.57 20.37
CA THR A 427 27.08 -2.42 20.16
C THR A 427 27.25 -2.22 18.67
N ARG A 428 27.03 -1.00 18.20
CA ARG A 428 27.24 -0.58 16.81
C ARG A 428 28.28 0.52 16.77
N THR A 429 29.27 0.37 15.91
CA THR A 429 30.28 1.41 15.69
C THR A 429 30.14 1.95 14.29
N TYR A 430 30.32 3.26 14.15
CA TYR A 430 30.19 3.95 12.89
C TYR A 430 31.37 4.88 12.65
N GLN A 431 31.84 4.92 11.41
CA GLN A 431 32.85 5.87 10.95
C GLN A 431 32.17 7.12 10.39
N GLN A 432 32.56 8.30 10.88
CA GLN A 432 32.11 9.59 10.38
C GLN A 432 33.11 10.19 9.39
N TYR A 433 32.57 10.82 8.34
CA TYR A 433 33.33 11.46 7.29
C TYR A 433 32.94 12.93 7.18
N TYR A 434 33.95 13.77 6.98
CA TYR A 434 33.82 15.21 6.84
C TYR A 434 34.37 15.68 5.49
N ASN A 435 33.83 16.78 4.95
CA ASN A 435 34.39 17.43 3.77
C ASN A 435 35.60 18.32 4.12
N SER A 436 36.21 18.94 3.11
CA SER A 436 37.38 19.83 3.29
C SER A 436 37.11 21.07 4.13
N ASN A 437 35.84 21.47 4.27
CA ASN A 437 35.41 22.61 5.08
C ASN A 437 35.11 22.19 6.53
N GLY A 438 35.20 20.89 6.81
CA GLY A 438 34.97 20.30 8.11
C GLY A 438 33.52 19.99 8.45
N GLU A 439 32.63 20.01 7.46
CA GLU A 439 31.21 19.67 7.63
C GLU A 439 31.00 18.15 7.54
N TRP A 440 30.16 17.60 8.39
CA TRP A 440 29.83 16.17 8.40
C TRP A 440 28.99 15.82 7.16
N ILE A 441 29.44 14.84 6.37
CA ILE A 441 28.83 14.49 5.07
C ILE A 441 28.22 13.10 5.03
N LYS A 442 28.73 12.14 5.82
CA LYS A 442 28.17 10.79 5.91
C LYS A 442 28.70 10.03 7.12
N GLU A 443 27.98 9.00 7.50
CA GLU A 443 28.38 8.01 8.50
C GLU A 443 28.16 6.60 7.94
N VAL A 444 29.08 5.68 8.23
CA VAL A 444 29.06 4.30 7.71
C VAL A 444 29.27 3.31 8.87
N PRO A 445 28.44 2.28 9.04
CA PRO A 445 28.66 1.23 10.03
C PRO A 445 30.00 0.50 9.81
N ILE A 446 30.73 0.24 10.89
CA ILE A 446 31.94 -0.59 10.90
C ILE A 446 31.57 -1.89 11.62
N ALA A 447 31.84 -3.02 10.95
CA ALA A 447 31.56 -4.36 11.47
C ALA A 447 32.50 -4.75 12.62
#